data_AF-A0A519V214-F1
#
_entry.id   AF-A0A519V214-F1
#
_cell.length_a   1.000
_cell.length_b   1.000
_cell.length_c   1.000
_cell.angle_alpha   90.00
_cell.angle_beta   90.00
_cell.angle_gamma   90.00
#
_symmetry.space_group_name_H-M   'P 1'
#
loop_
_entity.id
_entity.type
_entity.pdbx_description
1 polymer ?
#
loop_
_entity_poly.entity_id
_entity_poly.type
_entity_poly.pdbx_seq_one_letter_code
_entity_poly.pdbx_strand_id
1 'polypeptide(L)'
;MKRFNIGLLAICLSSLCVNAQDKALVNTSKSKYAKLHSVNMSDVTWTKGFWADRFKVATETMVPNMWAIYNDPKINHAFKNFEIAAGLDTGSHSGPSFHDGD
;
A
#
# COMPACT_ATOMS: atom_id res chain seq x y z
N MET A 1 20.76 -31.31 30.37
CA MET A 1 20.85 -29.83 30.27
C MET A 1 20.85 -29.46 28.79
N LYS A 2 19.75 -28.92 28.26
CA LYS A 2 19.64 -28.52 26.84
C LYS A 2 20.58 -27.34 26.60
N ARG A 3 21.59 -27.51 25.76
CA ARG A 3 22.51 -26.43 25.37
C ARG A 3 21.71 -25.40 24.58
N PHE A 4 21.46 -24.24 25.18
CA PHE A 4 20.78 -23.14 24.51
C PHE A 4 21.70 -22.66 23.39
N ASN A 5 21.23 -22.71 22.13
CA ASN A 5 22.06 -22.49 20.96
C ASN A 5 22.21 -20.97 20.74
N ILE A 6 23.15 -20.34 21.46
CA ILE A 6 23.36 -18.89 21.50
C ILE A 6 23.56 -18.29 20.10
N GLY A 7 24.15 -19.05 19.16
CA GLY A 7 24.33 -18.62 17.77
C GLY A 7 23.02 -18.40 17.01
N LEU A 8 21.96 -19.17 17.32
CA LEU A 8 20.65 -18.99 16.69
C LEU A 8 19.95 -17.72 17.18
N LEU A 9 20.15 -17.38 18.45
CA LEU A 9 19.62 -16.16 19.06
C LEU A 9 20.30 -14.90 18.48
N ALA A 10 21.62 -14.95 18.25
CA ALA A 10 22.37 -13.85 17.67
C ALA A 10 21.94 -13.50 16.23
N ILE A 11 21.63 -14.52 15.41
CA ILE A 11 21.13 -14.34 14.04
C ILE A 11 19.72 -13.71 14.03
N CYS A 12 18.84 -14.09 14.95
CA CYS A 12 17.54 -13.44 15.12
C CYS A 12 17.64 -11.97 15.57
N LEU A 13 18.64 -11.62 16.40
CA LEU A 13 18.85 -10.24 16.83
C LEU A 13 19.39 -9.34 15.70
N SER A 14 20.18 -9.87 14.76
CA SER A 14 20.68 -9.07 13.62
C SER A 14 19.60 -8.70 12.60
N SER A 15 18.48 -9.44 12.55
CA SER A 15 17.34 -9.14 11.66
C SER A 15 16.49 -7.95 12.12
N LEU A 16 16.75 -7.39 13.31
CA LEU A 16 16.02 -6.24 13.86
C LEU A 16 16.53 -4.88 13.34
N CYS A 17 17.53 -4.87 12.46
CA CYS A 17 18.07 -3.65 11.84
C CYS A 17 17.64 -3.51 10.37
N VAL A 18 16.35 -3.56 10.07
CA VAL A 18 15.84 -3.16 8.75
C VAL A 18 15.51 -1.67 8.79
N ASN A 19 16.22 -0.85 8.00
CA ASN A 19 15.90 0.57 7.81
C ASN A 19 15.52 0.82 6.34
N ALA A 20 14.27 1.25 6.10
CA ALA A 20 13.78 1.74 4.81
C ALA A 20 12.64 2.77 5.03
N GLN A 21 12.50 3.67 4.03
CA GLN A 21 11.66 4.89 3.90
C GLN A 21 12.20 6.13 4.65
N ASP A 22 12.76 7.09 3.90
CA ASP A 22 13.32 8.35 4.45
C ASP A 22 12.48 9.59 4.06
N LYS A 23 11.21 9.31 3.72
CA LYS A 23 10.01 10.14 3.59
C LYS A 23 9.98 11.18 2.45
N ALA A 24 8.79 11.76 2.26
CA ALA A 24 8.06 11.93 0.99
C ALA A 24 7.66 10.62 0.30
N LEU A 25 6.60 10.67 -0.53
CA LEU A 25 6.05 9.49 -1.25
C LEU A 25 7.13 8.76 -2.06
N VAL A 26 8.07 9.54 -2.62
CA VAL A 26 9.29 9.05 -3.25
C VAL A 26 10.48 9.74 -2.57
N ASN A 27 11.37 8.95 -1.96
CA ASN A 27 12.55 9.48 -1.30
C ASN A 27 13.62 9.89 -2.32
N THR A 28 13.76 11.19 -2.56
CA THR A 28 14.77 11.76 -3.47
C THR A 28 15.98 12.35 -2.76
N SER A 29 16.13 12.12 -1.44
CA SER A 29 17.18 12.74 -0.61
C SER A 29 18.61 12.47 -1.10
N LYS A 30 18.86 11.35 -1.78
CA LYS A 30 20.17 10.97 -2.33
C LYS A 30 20.37 11.38 -3.80
N SER A 31 19.41 12.06 -4.41
CA SER A 31 19.50 12.49 -5.80
C SER A 31 20.33 13.77 -5.92
N LYS A 32 21.50 13.67 -6.57
CA LYS A 32 22.40 14.81 -6.84
C LYS A 32 21.81 15.91 -7.73
N TYR A 33 20.66 15.64 -8.38
CA TYR A 33 19.99 16.56 -9.28
C TYR A 33 18.66 17.10 -8.72
N ALA A 34 18.16 16.54 -7.62
CA ALA A 34 16.95 17.04 -6.98
C ALA A 34 17.24 18.41 -6.35
N LYS A 35 16.55 19.45 -6.82
CA LYS A 35 16.63 20.80 -6.24
C LYS A 35 15.53 21.08 -5.22
N LEU A 36 14.46 20.28 -5.26
CA LEU A 36 13.29 20.37 -4.38
C LEU A 36 12.95 18.97 -3.86
N HIS A 37 12.50 18.92 -2.61
CA HIS A 37 12.04 17.70 -1.96
C HIS A 37 10.59 17.87 -1.52
N SER A 38 9.80 16.83 -1.69
CA SER A 38 8.41 16.81 -1.25
C SER A 38 8.33 16.77 0.28
N VAL A 39 7.21 17.29 0.81
CA VAL A 39 6.87 17.12 2.23
C VAL A 39 6.43 15.69 2.51
N ASN A 40 6.53 15.26 3.76
CA ASN A 40 6.02 13.94 4.16
C ASN A 40 4.50 13.98 4.17
N MET A 41 3.87 12.89 3.72
CA MET A 41 2.41 12.81 3.68
C MET A 41 1.78 12.98 5.08
N SER A 42 2.47 12.49 6.14
CA SER A 42 2.03 12.59 7.53
C SER A 42 2.15 14.00 8.12
N ASP A 43 2.93 14.89 7.52
CA ASP A 43 3.25 16.19 8.09
C ASP A 43 2.25 17.27 7.64
N VAL A 44 1.33 16.90 6.75
CA VAL A 44 0.28 17.79 6.23
C VAL A 44 -1.08 17.27 6.67
N THR A 45 -1.92 18.16 7.22
CA THR A 45 -3.30 17.84 7.59
C THR A 45 -4.23 18.92 7.09
N TRP A 46 -5.25 18.52 6.32
CA TRP A 46 -6.33 19.41 5.93
C TRP A 46 -7.30 19.57 7.11
N THR A 47 -7.31 20.75 7.73
CA THR A 47 -8.10 21.00 8.94
C THR A 47 -9.45 21.66 8.67
N LYS A 48 -9.53 22.55 7.67
CA LYS A 48 -10.76 23.27 7.30
C LYS A 48 -10.71 23.79 5.86
N GLY A 49 -11.87 24.22 5.38
CA GLY A 49 -12.02 24.82 4.05
C GLY A 49 -12.08 23.78 2.93
N PHE A 50 -12.01 24.26 1.70
CA PHE A 50 -12.29 23.47 0.50
C PHE A 50 -11.57 22.11 0.45
N TRP A 51 -10.26 22.07 0.69
CA TRP A 51 -9.51 20.82 0.62
C TRP A 51 -9.80 19.84 1.76
N ALA A 52 -10.18 20.35 2.94
CA ALA A 52 -10.66 19.49 4.02
C ALA A 52 -12.00 18.83 3.64
N ASP A 53 -12.91 19.58 3.04
CA ASP A 53 -14.21 19.06 2.60
C ASP A 53 -14.04 18.02 1.49
N ARG A 54 -13.15 18.26 0.52
CA ARG A 54 -12.85 17.29 -0.54
C ARG A 54 -12.17 16.02 0.00
N PHE A 55 -11.23 16.17 0.93
CA PHE A 55 -10.55 15.04 1.56
C PHE A 55 -11.51 14.18 2.40
N LYS A 56 -12.47 14.82 3.08
CA LYS A 56 -13.56 14.12 3.79
C LYS A 56 -14.40 13.27 2.84
N VAL A 57 -14.84 13.82 1.70
CA VAL A 57 -15.58 13.04 0.68
C VAL A 57 -14.73 11.89 0.12
N ALA A 58 -13.44 12.13 -0.12
CA ALA A 58 -12.53 11.09 -0.60
C ALA A 58 -12.46 9.89 0.36
N THR A 59 -12.28 10.17 1.65
CA THR A 59 -12.06 9.16 2.69
C THR A 59 -13.35 8.49 3.16
N GLU A 60 -14.43 9.24 3.33
CA GLU A 60 -15.69 8.73 3.89
C GLU A 60 -16.64 8.14 2.84
N THR A 61 -16.46 8.47 1.55
CA THR A 61 -17.39 8.05 0.50
C THR A 61 -16.69 7.42 -0.70
N MET A 62 -15.73 8.10 -1.34
CA MET A 62 -15.13 7.56 -2.58
C MET A 62 -14.39 6.25 -2.34
N VAL A 63 -13.48 6.19 -1.36
CA VAL A 63 -12.68 4.98 -1.09
C VAL A 63 -13.58 3.79 -0.68
N PRO A 64 -14.53 3.93 0.27
CA PRO A 64 -15.45 2.83 0.59
C PRO A 64 -16.31 2.38 -0.58
N ASN A 65 -16.80 3.31 -1.41
CA ASN A 65 -17.60 2.98 -2.58
C ASN A 65 -16.79 2.26 -3.66
N MET A 66 -15.56 2.71 -3.93
CA MET A 66 -14.64 2.00 -4.82
C MET A 66 -14.40 0.58 -4.31
N TRP A 67 -14.12 0.41 -3.02
CA TRP A 67 -13.94 -0.93 -2.46
C TRP A 67 -15.17 -1.82 -2.64
N ALA A 68 -16.37 -1.29 -2.38
CA ALA A 68 -17.62 -2.04 -2.58
C ALA A 68 -17.81 -2.48 -4.03
N ILE A 69 -17.42 -1.65 -5.00
CA ILE A 69 -17.45 -1.99 -6.43
C ILE A 69 -16.42 -3.09 -6.74
N TYR A 70 -15.18 -2.96 -6.29
CA TYR A 70 -14.08 -3.89 -6.59
C TYR A 70 -14.30 -5.27 -6.00
N ASN A 71 -14.97 -5.31 -4.85
CA ASN A 71 -15.26 -6.53 -4.13
C ASN A 71 -16.58 -7.21 -4.57
N ASP A 72 -17.31 -6.66 -5.54
CA ASP A 72 -18.46 -7.31 -6.17
C ASP A 72 -18.10 -7.84 -7.57
N PRO A 73 -17.87 -9.16 -7.72
CA PRO A 73 -17.48 -9.76 -9.01
C PRO A 73 -18.55 -9.63 -10.10
N LYS A 74 -19.79 -9.29 -9.77
CA LYS A 74 -20.83 -9.04 -10.78
C LYS A 74 -20.70 -7.66 -11.42
N ILE A 75 -20.06 -6.73 -10.73
CA ILE A 75 -19.87 -5.35 -11.17
C ILE A 75 -18.45 -5.15 -11.68
N ASN A 76 -17.45 -5.65 -10.96
CA ASN A 76 -16.03 -5.47 -11.28
C ASN A 76 -15.22 -6.73 -10.92
N HIS A 77 -14.44 -7.22 -11.87
CA HIS A 77 -13.62 -8.43 -11.72
C HIS A 77 -12.20 -8.18 -11.17
N ALA A 78 -11.79 -6.93 -10.91
CA ALA A 78 -10.41 -6.59 -10.52
C ALA A 78 -9.92 -7.41 -9.32
N PHE A 79 -10.69 -7.44 -8.22
CA PHE A 79 -10.30 -8.23 -7.05
C PHE A 79 -10.43 -9.74 -7.29
N LYS A 80 -11.51 -10.18 -7.96
CA LYS A 80 -11.74 -11.59 -8.32
C LYS A 80 -10.62 -12.16 -9.19
N ASN A 81 -10.04 -11.36 -10.09
CA ASN A 81 -8.90 -11.78 -10.91
C ASN A 81 -7.67 -12.14 -10.05
N PHE A 82 -7.45 -11.43 -8.94
CA PHE A 82 -6.39 -11.82 -7.99
C PHE A 82 -6.71 -13.10 -7.24
N GLU A 83 -7.97 -13.34 -6.85
CA GLU A 83 -8.38 -14.61 -6.24
C GLU A 83 -8.14 -15.80 -7.18
N ILE A 84 -8.46 -15.65 -8.46
CA ILE A 84 -8.20 -16.65 -9.51
C ILE A 84 -6.68 -16.86 -9.66
N ALA A 85 -5.91 -15.78 -9.77
CA ALA A 85 -4.45 -15.86 -9.90
C ALA A 85 -3.76 -16.51 -8.68
N ALA A 86 -4.32 -16.29 -7.48
CA ALA A 86 -3.87 -16.92 -6.24
C ALA A 86 -4.30 -18.40 -6.10
N GLY A 87 -5.13 -18.92 -7.03
CA GLY A 87 -5.68 -20.27 -6.97
C GLY A 87 -6.77 -20.45 -5.91
N LEU A 88 -7.35 -19.35 -5.41
CA LEU A 88 -8.47 -19.37 -4.47
C LEU A 88 -9.83 -19.53 -5.17
N ASP A 89 -9.85 -19.32 -6.49
CA ASP A 89 -11.03 -19.48 -7.36
C ASP A 89 -10.60 -20.13 -8.69
N THR A 90 -11.49 -20.88 -9.34
CA THR A 90 -11.23 -21.60 -10.60
C THR A 90 -11.82 -20.91 -11.84
N GLY A 91 -12.33 -19.69 -11.69
CA GLY A 91 -12.84 -18.88 -12.79
C GLY A 91 -11.76 -18.47 -13.80
N SER A 92 -12.17 -17.64 -14.76
CA SER A 92 -11.27 -17.07 -15.77
C SER A 92 -11.12 -15.57 -15.57
N HIS A 93 -9.94 -15.04 -15.91
CA HIS A 93 -9.70 -13.60 -15.96
C HIS A 93 -10.76 -12.90 -16.83
N SER A 94 -11.26 -11.76 -16.35
CA SER A 94 -12.20 -10.90 -17.07
C SER A 94 -11.83 -9.44 -16.90
N GLY A 95 -12.09 -8.63 -17.94
CA GLY A 95 -11.73 -7.22 -17.96
C GLY A 95 -10.45 -6.92 -18.76
N PRO A 96 -10.01 -5.65 -18.76
CA PRO A 96 -8.78 -5.23 -19.44
C PRO A 96 -7.53 -5.86 -18.82
N SER A 97 -6.45 -5.98 -19.60
CA SER A 97 -5.18 -6.56 -19.11
C SER A 97 -4.44 -5.68 -18.09
N PHE A 98 -4.89 -4.44 -17.87
CA PHE A 98 -4.32 -3.47 -16.94
C PHE A 98 -5.22 -3.22 -15.72
N HIS A 99 -6.22 -4.09 -15.52
CA HIS A 99 -7.25 -3.93 -14.48
C HIS A 99 -6.69 -4.09 -13.06
N ASP A 100 -5.49 -4.64 -12.94
CA ASP A 100 -4.67 -4.75 -11.73
C ASP A 100 -3.99 -3.43 -11.32
N GLY A 101 -3.96 -2.44 -12.22
CA GLY A 101 -3.39 -1.12 -11.97
C GLY A 101 -4.32 -0.15 -11.25
N ASP A 102 -5.58 -0.51 -11.07
CA ASP A 102 -6.56 0.26 -10.32
C ASP A 102 -6.52 -0.01 -8.80
#